data_AF-A0A061ISC6-F1
#
_entry.id   AF-A0A061ISC6-F1
#
_cell.length_a   1.000
_cell.length_b   1.000
_cell.length_c   1.000
_cell.angle_alpha   90.00
_cell.angle_beta   90.00
_cell.angle_gamma   90.00
#
_symmetry.space_group_name_H-M   'P 1'
#
loop_
_entity.id
_entity.type
_entity.pdbx_description
1 polymer ?
#
loop_
_entity_poly.entity_id
_entity_poly.type
_entity_poly.pdbx_seq_one_letter_code
_entity_poly.pdbx_strand_id
1 'polypeptide(L)'
;MLPRYTKRGQKALRQLVAYEGVPTNVVRTGGRVVIPKAQRHYCYRGERPYTVLGNMCKHVGWKYSDVVKKLETARVEKATRHHKKTEKLRVAWKAARKEALAKVSKSNLQVLKKFGYA
;
A
#
# COMPACT_ATOMS: atom_id res chain seq x y z
N MET A 1 8.83 -22.04 -3.40
CA MET A 1 10.12 -22.12 -2.67
C MET A 1 9.88 -22.46 -1.19
N LEU A 2 9.08 -23.49 -0.91
CA LEU A 2 8.78 -23.95 0.45
C LEU A 2 8.96 -25.48 0.46
N PRO A 3 9.27 -26.10 1.61
CA PRO A 3 9.35 -27.54 1.75
C PRO A 3 7.94 -28.18 1.68
N ARG A 4 7.35 -28.20 0.49
CA ARG A 4 5.91 -28.44 0.22
C ARG A 4 5.39 -29.80 0.69
N TYR A 5 6.28 -30.78 0.81
CA TYR A 5 5.93 -32.13 1.26
C TYR A 5 5.88 -32.25 2.79
N THR A 6 6.49 -31.30 3.52
CA THR A 6 6.48 -31.32 4.99
C THR A 6 5.24 -30.63 5.54
N LYS A 7 4.75 -31.08 6.71
CA LYS A 7 3.64 -30.43 7.43
C LYS A 7 3.91 -28.93 7.67
N ARG A 8 5.18 -28.58 7.98
CA ARG A 8 5.63 -27.20 8.16
C ARG A 8 5.44 -26.36 6.88
N GLY A 9 5.90 -26.85 5.73
CA GLY A 9 5.78 -26.12 4.47
C GLY A 9 4.34 -25.95 4.02
N GLN A 10 3.50 -26.97 4.23
CA GLN A 10 2.06 -26.87 3.93
C GLN A 10 1.34 -25.87 4.85
N LYS A 11 1.70 -25.81 6.15
CA LYS A 11 1.15 -24.82 7.08
C LYS A 11 1.50 -23.39 6.64
N ALA A 12 2.75 -23.16 6.25
CA ALA A 12 3.19 -21.84 5.75
C ALA A 12 2.44 -21.44 4.47
N LEU A 13 2.26 -22.37 3.53
CA LEU A 13 1.52 -22.08 2.29
C LEU A 13 0.06 -21.70 2.56
N ARG A 14 -0.61 -22.35 3.51
CA ARG A 14 -1.99 -22.01 3.90
C ARG A 14 -2.14 -20.66 4.59
N GLN A 15 -1.08 -20.13 5.19
CA GLN A 15 -1.10 -18.80 5.80
C GLN A 15 -0.99 -17.68 4.76
N LEU A 16 -0.42 -17.97 3.59
CA LEU A 16 -0.32 -17.00 2.52
C LEU A 16 -1.65 -16.89 1.78
N VAL A 17 -2.22 -15.69 1.77
CA VAL A 17 -3.35 -15.35 0.93
C VAL A 17 -2.89 -14.36 -0.14
N ALA A 18 -3.09 -14.71 -1.40
CA ALA A 18 -2.74 -13.88 -2.54
C ALA A 18 -4.01 -13.52 -3.33
N TYR A 19 -4.19 -12.22 -3.59
CA TYR A 19 -5.27 -11.69 -4.41
C TYR A 19 -4.68 -10.96 -5.62
N GLU A 20 -5.45 -10.92 -6.69
CA GLU A 20 -5.18 -10.07 -7.86
C GLU A 20 -6.19 -8.91 -7.86
N GLY A 21 -5.70 -7.68 -7.98
CA GLY A 21 -6.42 -6.50 -7.52
C GLY A 21 -6.49 -6.40 -5.99
N VAL A 22 -7.28 -5.45 -5.49
CA VAL A 22 -7.39 -5.14 -4.06
C VAL A 22 -8.85 -5.34 -3.62
N PRO A 23 -9.20 -6.51 -3.06
CA PRO A 23 -10.59 -6.83 -2.73
C PRO A 23 -11.13 -5.99 -1.56
N THR A 24 -12.45 -5.91 -1.48
CA THR A 24 -13.17 -5.02 -0.53
C THR A 24 -12.83 -5.29 0.94
N ASN A 25 -12.57 -6.55 1.29
CA ASN A 25 -12.20 -6.97 2.64
C ASN A 25 -10.81 -6.48 3.08
N VAL A 26 -9.91 -6.12 2.16
CA VAL A 26 -8.55 -5.63 2.50
C VAL A 26 -8.36 -4.13 2.26
N VAL A 27 -9.28 -3.44 1.59
CA VAL A 27 -9.14 -2.01 1.23
C VAL A 27 -8.99 -1.11 2.47
N ARG A 28 -9.60 -1.48 3.60
CA ARG A 28 -9.69 -0.63 4.81
C ARG A 28 -9.03 -1.23 6.06
N THR A 29 -8.28 -2.32 5.92
CA THR A 29 -7.65 -3.01 7.05
C THR A 29 -6.32 -2.41 7.50
N GLY A 30 -5.82 -1.39 6.80
CA GLY A 30 -4.58 -0.69 7.15
C GLY A 30 -3.80 -0.22 5.92
N GLY A 31 -2.62 0.35 6.16
CA GLY A 31 -1.67 0.67 5.11
C GLY A 31 -1.10 -0.59 4.48
N ARG A 32 -1.03 -0.63 3.15
CA ARG A 32 -0.35 -1.72 2.43
C ARG A 32 1.16 -1.50 2.49
N VAL A 33 1.90 -2.58 2.71
CA VAL A 33 3.36 -2.56 2.75
C VAL A 33 3.96 -2.90 1.39
N VAL A 34 5.20 -2.50 1.16
CA VAL A 34 5.97 -2.78 -0.06
C VAL A 34 7.32 -3.37 0.36
N ILE A 35 7.88 -4.26 -0.46
CA ILE A 35 9.22 -4.83 -0.27
C ILE A 35 10.21 -4.00 -1.11
N PRO A 36 11.00 -3.06 -0.52
CA PRO A 36 11.81 -2.13 -1.31
C PRO A 36 12.88 -2.83 -2.14
N LYS A 37 13.56 -3.83 -1.55
CA LYS A 37 14.62 -4.61 -2.21
C LYS A 37 14.20 -5.41 -3.44
N ALA A 38 12.89 -5.55 -3.68
CA ALA A 38 12.32 -6.33 -4.78
C ALA A 38 11.54 -5.47 -5.78
N GLN A 39 11.56 -4.13 -5.66
CA GLN A 39 10.87 -3.30 -6.63
C GLN A 39 11.65 -3.25 -7.95
N ARG A 40 10.93 -3.28 -9.07
CA ARG A 40 11.48 -3.25 -10.43
C ARG A 40 12.55 -2.17 -10.62
N HIS A 41 12.31 -0.95 -10.11
CA HIS A 41 13.22 0.18 -10.28
C HIS A 41 14.59 -0.04 -9.61
N TYR A 42 14.66 -0.81 -8.51
CA TYR A 42 15.92 -1.16 -7.86
C TYR A 42 16.57 -2.41 -8.45
N CYS A 43 15.77 -3.39 -8.90
CA CYS A 43 16.30 -4.68 -9.32
C CYS A 43 16.70 -4.73 -10.80
N TYR A 44 16.00 -4.00 -11.67
CA TYR A 44 16.17 -4.10 -13.12
C TYR A 44 16.87 -2.87 -13.67
N ARG A 45 17.73 -3.07 -14.68
CA ARG A 45 18.27 -1.95 -15.47
C ARG A 45 17.14 -1.29 -16.26
N GLY A 46 17.12 0.04 -16.28
CA GLY A 46 16.04 0.82 -16.90
C GLY A 46 15.86 0.57 -18.40
N GLU A 47 16.94 0.23 -19.10
CA GLU A 47 16.95 -0.04 -20.54
C GLU A 47 16.40 -1.41 -20.92
N ARG A 48 16.36 -2.36 -19.97
CA ARG A 48 15.96 -3.74 -20.27
C ARG A 48 14.43 -3.87 -20.28
N PRO A 49 13.85 -4.56 -21.27
CA PRO A 49 12.42 -4.79 -21.30
C PRO A 49 11.98 -5.68 -20.12
N TYR A 50 10.74 -5.50 -19.69
CA TYR A 50 10.12 -6.31 -18.64
C TYR A 50 8.69 -6.64 -19.04
N THR A 51 8.15 -7.71 -18.45
CA THR A 51 6.79 -8.17 -18.71
C THR A 51 5.92 -7.98 -17.48
N VAL A 52 4.74 -7.41 -17.67
CA VAL A 52 3.71 -7.38 -16.63
C VAL A 52 3.03 -8.75 -16.60
N LEU A 53 3.04 -9.40 -15.44
CA LEU A 53 2.52 -10.78 -15.27
C LEU A 53 1.10 -10.94 -15.82
N GLY A 54 0.20 -9.99 -15.52
CA GLY A 54 -1.19 -10.03 -15.99
C GLY A 54 -1.34 -10.08 -17.52
N ASN A 55 -0.46 -9.41 -18.27
CA ASN A 55 -0.48 -9.44 -19.73
C ASN A 55 -0.10 -10.82 -20.25
N MET A 56 0.97 -11.42 -19.70
CA MET A 56 1.38 -12.77 -20.07
C MET A 56 0.30 -13.79 -19.71
N CYS A 57 -0.24 -13.72 -18.48
CA CYS A 57 -1.30 -14.62 -18.01
C CYS A 57 -2.55 -14.59 -18.90
N LYS A 58 -2.95 -13.41 -19.40
CA LYS A 58 -4.07 -13.26 -20.33
C LYS A 58 -3.89 -14.11 -21.60
N HIS A 59 -2.68 -14.14 -22.16
CA HIS A 59 -2.38 -14.91 -23.37
C HIS A 59 -2.31 -16.42 -23.14
N VAL A 60 -2.00 -16.87 -21.92
CA VAL A 60 -1.94 -18.30 -21.54
C VAL A 60 -3.25 -18.82 -20.93
N GLY A 61 -4.36 -18.11 -21.17
CA GLY A 61 -5.71 -18.61 -20.84
C GLY A 61 -6.33 -18.06 -19.55
N TRP A 62 -5.73 -17.06 -18.89
CA TRP A 62 -6.38 -16.38 -17.78
C TRP A 62 -7.45 -15.41 -18.27
N LYS A 63 -8.72 -15.81 -18.12
CA LYS A 63 -9.89 -15.12 -18.71
C LYS A 63 -10.39 -13.89 -17.94
N TYR A 64 -9.95 -13.69 -16.70
CA TYR A 64 -10.50 -12.66 -15.80
C TYR A 64 -9.75 -11.31 -15.82
N SER A 65 -8.81 -11.14 -16.75
CA SER A 65 -8.01 -9.90 -16.88
C SER A 65 -8.88 -8.65 -16.99
N ASP A 66 -9.92 -8.67 -17.84
CA ASP A 66 -10.77 -7.51 -18.07
C ASP A 66 -11.72 -7.24 -16.88
N VAL A 67 -12.10 -8.29 -16.13
CA VAL A 67 -12.90 -8.17 -14.90
C VAL A 67 -12.11 -7.43 -13.83
N VAL A 68 -10.85 -7.82 -13.61
CA VAL A 68 -10.04 -7.15 -12.57
C VAL A 68 -9.69 -5.73 -12.96
N LYS A 69 -9.42 -5.47 -14.24
CA LYS A 69 -9.24 -4.10 -14.74
C LYS A 69 -10.44 -3.21 -14.40
N LYS A 70 -11.67 -3.68 -14.65
CA LYS A 70 -12.90 -2.95 -14.31
C LYS A 70 -13.03 -2.69 -12.80
N LEU A 71 -12.76 -3.70 -11.97
CA LEU A 71 -12.85 -3.58 -10.52
C LEU A 71 -11.81 -2.62 -9.94
N GLU A 72 -10.58 -2.65 -10.43
CA GLU A 72 -9.51 -1.75 -9.97
C GLU A 72 -9.75 -0.30 -10.41
N THR A 73 -10.26 -0.06 -11.63
CA THR A 73 -10.68 1.28 -12.07
C THR A 73 -11.71 1.87 -11.12
N ALA A 74 -12.80 1.13 -10.84
CA ALA A 74 -13.83 1.56 -9.91
C ALA A 74 -13.29 1.79 -8.48
N ARG A 75 -12.36 0.95 -8.02
CA ARG A 75 -11.71 1.09 -6.72
C ARG A 75 -10.86 2.36 -6.64
N VAL A 76 -10.08 2.66 -7.67
CA VAL A 76 -9.23 3.86 -7.72
C VAL A 76 -10.09 5.12 -7.73
N GLU A 77 -11.16 5.18 -8.52
CA GLU A 77 -12.11 6.30 -8.50
C GLU A 77 -12.74 6.52 -7.12
N LYS A 78 -13.20 5.44 -6.47
CA LYS A 78 -13.75 5.48 -5.12
C LYS A 78 -12.71 5.98 -4.10
N ALA A 79 -11.47 5.48 -4.19
CA ALA A 79 -10.38 5.88 -3.30
C ALA A 79 -9.99 7.35 -3.50
N THR A 80 -9.95 7.83 -4.73
CA THR A 80 -9.66 9.23 -5.07
C THR A 80 -10.73 10.17 -4.51
N ARG A 81 -12.02 9.83 -4.67
CA ARG A 81 -13.12 10.61 -4.07
C ARG A 81 -13.01 10.66 -2.54
N HIS A 82 -12.71 9.53 -1.92
CA HIS A 82 -12.49 9.46 -0.47
C HIS A 82 -11.31 10.32 -0.02
N HIS A 83 -10.17 10.24 -0.71
CA HIS A 83 -8.98 11.03 -0.41
C HIS A 83 -9.25 12.54 -0.49
N LYS A 84 -9.96 12.99 -1.53
CA LYS A 84 -10.42 14.38 -1.68
C LYS A 84 -11.36 14.79 -0.53
N LYS A 85 -12.32 13.95 -0.15
CA LYS A 85 -13.22 14.22 1.00
C LYS A 85 -12.44 14.44 2.30
N THR A 86 -11.37 13.68 2.52
CA THR A 86 -10.53 13.78 3.73
C THR A 86 -9.46 14.87 3.66
N GLU A 87 -9.31 15.59 2.55
CA GLU A 87 -8.29 16.61 2.36
C GLU A 87 -8.45 17.78 3.32
N LYS A 88 -9.66 18.38 3.37
CA LYS A 88 -9.97 19.48 4.29
C LYS A 88 -9.69 19.09 5.74
N LEU A 89 -10.06 17.87 6.13
CA LEU A 89 -9.81 17.33 7.47
C LEU A 89 -8.30 17.22 7.76
N ARG A 90 -7.51 16.70 6.81
CA ARG A 90 -6.04 16.60 6.98
C ARG A 90 -5.39 17.98 7.11
N VAL A 91 -5.84 18.96 6.31
CA VAL A 91 -5.35 20.34 6.40
C VAL A 91 -5.73 20.96 7.74
N ALA A 92 -6.97 20.80 8.20
CA ALA A 92 -7.44 21.28 9.49
C ALA A 92 -6.62 20.69 10.65
N TRP A 93 -6.37 19.37 10.66
CA TRP A 93 -5.52 18.74 11.66
C TRP A 93 -4.07 19.24 11.61
N LYS A 94 -3.53 19.50 10.42
CA LYS A 94 -2.18 20.06 10.25
C LYS A 94 -2.11 21.48 10.84
N ALA A 95 -3.10 22.33 10.56
CA ALA A 95 -3.19 23.68 11.12
C ALA A 95 -3.34 23.65 12.65
N ALA A 96 -4.26 22.84 13.16
CA ALA A 96 -4.48 22.68 14.60
C ALA A 96 -3.22 22.18 15.33
N ARG A 97 -2.45 21.26 14.74
CA ARG A 97 -1.16 20.81 15.30
C ARG A 97 -0.14 21.94 15.39
N LYS A 98 -0.07 22.81 14.37
CA LYS A 98 0.81 23.97 14.36
C LYS A 98 0.43 24.98 15.45
N GLU A 99 -0.86 25.25 15.61
CA GLU A 99 -1.37 26.14 16.67
C GLU A 99 -1.16 25.55 18.07
N ALA A 100 -1.31 24.23 18.21
CA ALA A 100 -1.11 23.54 19.48
C ALA A 100 0.32 23.70 20.02
N LEU A 101 1.34 23.77 19.13
CA LEU A 101 2.73 24.00 19.55
C LEU A 101 2.91 25.29 20.35
N ALA A 102 2.14 26.35 20.05
CA ALA A 102 2.19 27.60 20.80
C ALA A 102 1.56 27.49 22.19
N LYS A 103 0.70 26.49 22.41
CA LYS A 103 -0.02 26.26 23.68
C LYS A 103 0.68 25.21 24.57
N VAL A 104 1.68 24.50 24.06
CA VAL A 104 2.48 23.54 24.82
C VAL A 104 3.48 24.27 25.73
N SER A 105 3.72 23.74 26.94
CA SER A 105 4.69 24.30 27.88
C SER A 105 6.10 24.38 27.26
N LYS A 106 6.87 25.41 27.63
CA LYS A 106 8.22 25.65 27.07
C LYS A 106 9.15 24.44 27.26
N SER A 107 9.08 23.78 28.42
CA SER A 107 9.87 22.58 28.72
C SER A 107 9.54 21.43 27.76
N ASN A 108 8.25 21.13 27.55
CA ASN A 108 7.84 20.06 26.64
C ASN A 108 8.15 20.42 25.17
N LEU A 109 8.01 21.69 24.79
CA LEU A 109 8.37 22.16 23.45
C LEU A 109 9.87 21.97 23.17
N GLN A 110 10.74 22.26 24.14
CA GLN A 110 12.19 22.04 24.01
C GLN A 110 12.50 20.55 23.81
N VAL A 111 11.83 19.66 24.55
CA VAL A 111 11.96 18.20 24.37
C VAL A 111 11.51 17.77 22.97
N LEU A 112 10.36 18.25 22.50
CA LEU A 112 9.85 17.94 21.15
C LEU A 112 10.81 18.41 20.05
N LYS A 113 11.38 19.62 20.19
CA LYS A 113 12.38 20.16 19.25
C LYS A 113 13.68 19.37 19.28
N LYS A 114 14.17 18.97 20.46
CA LYS A 114 15.39 18.16 20.62
C LYS A 114 15.32 16.85 19.82
N PHE A 115 14.13 16.26 19.71
CA PHE A 115 13.91 15.02 18.96
C PHE A 115 13.29 15.22 17.57
N GLY A 116 13.14 16.46 17.09
CA GLY A 116 12.66 16.77 15.74
C GLY A 116 11.16 16.51 15.49
N TYR A 117 10.34 16.50 16.54
CA TYR A 117 8.88 16.29 16.44
C TYR A 117 8.06 17.59 16.37
N ALA A 118 8.68 18.75 16.57
CA ALA A 118 8.05 20.08 16.57
C ALA A 118 8.27 20.84 15.26
#